data_AF-A0A1F3PDC5-F1
#
_entry.id   AF-A0A1F3PDC5-F1
#
_cell.length_a   1.000
_cell.length_b   1.000
_cell.length_c   1.000
_cell.angle_alpha   90.00
_cell.angle_beta   90.00
_cell.angle_gamma   90.00
#
_symmetry.space_group_name_H-M   'P 1'
#
loop_
_entity.id
_entity.type
_entity.pdbx_description
1 polymer ?
#
loop_
_entity_poly.entity_id
_entity_poly.type
_entity_poly.pdbx_seq_one_letter_code
_entity_poly.pdbx_strand_id
1 'polypeptide(L)'
;MKFAFSRYSKVVNQNITKMSRKIFTIISLVVLLVWSCGQKSDSGTLSENAILQEADGTLALDMEYATCYSDQVNPSSNTAEWNVVVSKPGTFKVWLSSATKDTTDLRYVNSVKLSLLDKLLEVDPECDKVVLNSKDVSLPYFRADSYMGSIYISEPGVYSIQVISEKVLSKEALNSNTSGPDDTKLMSVILAPMTR
;
A
#
# COMPACT_ATOMS: atom_id res chain seq x y z
N MET A 1 -91.22 29.51 -1.60
CA MET A 1 -90.13 28.63 -1.11
C MET A 1 -90.69 27.22 -1.00
N LYS A 2 -90.56 26.39 -2.05
CA LYS A 2 -90.93 24.96 -2.08
C LYS A 2 -90.50 24.35 -3.43
N PHE A 3 -89.77 23.24 -3.32
CA PHE A 3 -89.58 22.09 -4.22
C PHE A 3 -89.04 22.28 -5.65
N ALA A 4 -87.80 21.81 -5.80
CA ALA A 4 -87.28 21.17 -7.01
C ALA A 4 -87.93 19.80 -7.21
N PHE A 5 -88.20 19.43 -8.47
CA PHE A 5 -87.69 18.23 -9.17
C PHE A 5 -88.41 18.09 -10.51
N SER A 6 -87.65 18.02 -11.60
CA SER A 6 -88.09 17.31 -12.81
C SER A 6 -86.88 16.65 -13.45
N ARG A 7 -86.96 15.33 -13.54
CA ARG A 7 -86.02 14.45 -14.23
C ARG A 7 -86.11 14.70 -15.74
N TYR A 8 -84.96 14.77 -16.40
CA TYR A 8 -84.87 14.32 -17.79
C TYR A 8 -83.63 13.46 -17.98
N SER A 9 -83.88 12.27 -18.51
CA SER A 9 -82.95 11.19 -18.84
C SER A 9 -81.92 11.64 -19.88
N LYS A 10 -80.65 11.23 -19.69
CA LYS A 10 -79.68 11.23 -20.79
C LYS A 10 -79.25 9.82 -21.13
N VAL A 11 -79.37 9.57 -22.42
CA VAL A 11 -79.23 8.33 -23.17
C VAL A 11 -77.79 7.80 -23.11
N VAL A 12 -77.68 6.48 -22.99
CA VAL A 12 -76.46 5.70 -23.15
C VAL A 12 -75.90 5.93 -24.56
N ASN A 13 -74.61 6.29 -24.66
CA ASN A 13 -73.86 6.03 -25.87
C ASN A 13 -72.47 5.50 -25.49
N GLN A 14 -72.31 4.18 -25.60
CA GLN A 14 -71.03 3.52 -25.58
C GLN A 14 -70.38 3.76 -26.94
N ASN A 15 -69.28 4.52 -26.97
CA ASN A 15 -68.31 4.42 -28.05
C ASN A 15 -66.95 4.12 -27.42
N ILE A 16 -66.67 2.82 -27.31
CA ILE A 16 -65.34 2.28 -27.01
C ILE A 16 -64.51 2.47 -28.27
N THR A 17 -63.87 3.62 -28.40
CA THR A 17 -62.81 3.85 -29.39
C THR A 17 -61.52 3.23 -28.88
N LYS A 18 -61.32 1.99 -29.32
CA LYS A 18 -60.08 1.22 -29.34
C LYS A 18 -58.95 2.09 -29.91
N MET A 19 -58.07 2.64 -29.06
CA MET A 19 -56.86 3.31 -29.52
C MET A 19 -55.61 2.89 -28.72
N SER A 20 -54.75 2.17 -29.46
CA SER A 20 -53.29 2.06 -29.34
C SER A 20 -52.63 1.83 -27.97
N ARG A 21 -52.54 0.54 -27.63
CA ARG A 21 -51.53 -0.13 -26.79
C ARG A 21 -50.05 0.09 -27.21
N LYS A 22 -49.70 1.20 -27.87
CA LYS A 22 -48.38 1.44 -28.49
C LYS A 22 -47.63 2.67 -27.99
N ILE A 23 -48.11 3.35 -26.94
CA ILE A 23 -47.44 4.56 -26.41
C ILE A 23 -46.68 4.28 -25.09
N PHE A 24 -46.87 3.13 -24.45
CA PHE A 24 -46.15 2.79 -23.21
C PHE A 24 -44.80 2.06 -23.41
N THR A 25 -44.41 1.75 -24.64
CA THR A 25 -43.17 0.99 -24.95
C THR A 25 -42.00 1.84 -25.44
N ILE A 26 -42.04 3.17 -25.29
CA ILE A 26 -40.94 4.04 -25.74
C ILE A 26 -40.20 4.72 -24.57
N ILE A 27 -40.81 4.83 -23.38
CA ILE A 27 -40.18 5.50 -22.21
C ILE A 27 -39.25 4.55 -21.43
N SER A 28 -39.29 3.24 -21.69
CA SER A 28 -38.46 2.24 -20.99
C SER A 28 -37.02 2.11 -21.54
N LEU A 29 -36.64 2.80 -22.62
CA LEU A 29 -35.32 2.63 -23.26
C LEU A 29 -34.28 3.68 -22.85
N VAL A 30 -34.64 4.69 -22.04
CA VAL A 30 -33.76 5.86 -21.79
C VAL A 30 -33.14 5.89 -20.37
N VAL A 31 -33.48 4.96 -19.48
CA VAL A 31 -33.03 5.00 -18.06
C VAL A 31 -31.86 4.05 -17.73
N LEU A 32 -31.23 3.41 -18.72
CA LEU A 32 -30.12 2.47 -18.49
C LEU A 32 -28.70 3.04 -18.70
N LEU A 33 -28.53 4.36 -18.81
CA LEU A 33 -27.21 4.97 -19.05
C LEU A 33 -26.64 5.78 -17.88
N VAL A 34 -27.03 5.46 -16.64
CA VAL A 34 -26.44 6.12 -15.46
C VAL A 34 -25.98 5.07 -14.46
N TRP A 35 -24.94 4.31 -14.82
CA TRP A 35 -23.87 3.87 -13.91
C TRP A 35 -22.75 3.24 -14.74
N SER A 36 -21.80 4.08 -15.15
CA SER A 36 -20.43 3.65 -15.37
C SER A 36 -19.55 4.86 -15.13
N CYS A 37 -19.33 5.19 -13.87
CA CYS A 37 -18.14 5.96 -13.51
C CYS A 37 -16.97 4.98 -13.64
N GLY A 38 -16.51 4.79 -14.88
CA GLY A 38 -15.25 4.14 -15.14
C GLY A 38 -14.18 5.08 -14.63
N GLN A 39 -13.71 4.84 -13.40
CA GLN A 39 -12.40 5.34 -13.01
C GLN A 39 -11.43 4.74 -14.02
N LYS A 40 -10.96 5.58 -14.95
CA LYS A 40 -9.69 5.31 -15.61
C LYS A 40 -8.70 5.26 -14.45
N SER A 41 -8.33 4.05 -14.05
CA SER A 41 -7.10 3.84 -13.33
C SER A 41 -6.06 4.50 -14.21
N ASP A 42 -5.57 5.66 -13.76
CA ASP A 42 -4.39 6.27 -14.33
C ASP A 42 -3.36 5.15 -14.27
N SER A 43 -3.02 4.58 -15.43
CA SER A 43 -1.85 3.72 -15.53
C SER A 43 -0.68 4.68 -15.40
N GLY A 44 -0.48 5.19 -14.18
CA GLY A 44 0.66 5.99 -13.82
C GLY A 44 1.85 5.22 -14.34
N THR A 45 2.61 5.86 -15.22
CA THR A 45 3.88 5.34 -15.71
C THR A 45 4.61 4.78 -14.52
N LEU A 46 4.68 3.44 -14.42
CA LEU A 46 5.39 2.79 -13.34
C LEU A 46 6.79 3.38 -13.39
N SER A 47 7.24 3.98 -12.28
CA SER A 47 8.61 4.45 -12.20
C SER A 47 9.49 3.27 -12.57
N GLU A 48 10.48 3.46 -13.44
CA GLU A 48 11.33 2.38 -13.98
C GLU A 48 11.99 1.53 -12.87
N ASN A 49 12.05 2.07 -11.64
CA ASN A 49 12.61 1.46 -10.45
C ASN A 49 11.56 1.02 -9.40
N ALA A 50 10.30 0.84 -9.78
CA ALA A 50 9.26 0.41 -8.85
C ALA A 50 9.49 -1.05 -8.42
N ILE A 51 9.49 -1.31 -7.11
CA ILE A 51 9.63 -2.66 -6.56
C ILE A 51 8.31 -3.40 -6.75
N LEU A 52 8.37 -4.55 -7.42
CA LEU A 52 7.21 -5.41 -7.63
C LEU A 52 7.03 -6.38 -6.47
N GLN A 53 5.80 -6.56 -6.03
CA GLN A 53 5.47 -7.61 -5.06
C GLN A 53 5.75 -9.00 -5.65
N GLU A 54 6.41 -9.84 -4.86
CA GLU A 54 6.75 -11.20 -5.21
C GLU A 54 5.51 -12.09 -5.33
N ALA A 55 5.68 -13.26 -5.96
CA ALA A 55 4.58 -14.20 -6.19
C ALA A 55 3.94 -14.71 -4.89
N ASP A 56 4.70 -14.79 -3.79
CA ASP A 56 4.20 -15.17 -2.46
C ASP A 56 3.50 -14.00 -1.73
N GLY A 57 3.60 -12.78 -2.26
CA GLY A 57 3.08 -11.55 -1.68
C GLY A 57 4.12 -10.72 -0.94
N THR A 58 5.37 -11.16 -0.82
CA THR A 58 6.43 -10.42 -0.14
C THR A 58 6.81 -9.15 -0.92
N LEU A 59 7.14 -8.07 -0.20
CA LEU A 59 7.88 -6.93 -0.75
C LEU A 59 9.24 -6.88 -0.06
N ALA A 60 10.31 -7.05 -0.84
CA ALA A 60 11.69 -6.86 -0.40
C ALA A 60 12.16 -5.47 -0.83
N LEU A 61 12.40 -4.59 0.14
CA LEU A 61 12.81 -3.20 -0.08
C LEU A 61 14.31 -3.07 0.19
N ASP A 62 15.13 -3.46 -0.77
CA ASP A 62 16.58 -3.41 -0.61
C ASP A 62 17.10 -1.97 -0.73
N MET A 63 18.03 -1.61 0.16
CA MET A 63 18.63 -0.27 0.19
C MET A 63 19.33 0.09 -1.13
N GLU A 64 19.76 -0.90 -1.91
CA GLU A 64 20.40 -0.68 -3.21
C GLU A 64 19.50 -0.07 -4.30
N TYR A 65 18.18 -0.19 -4.12
CA TYR A 65 17.13 0.36 -4.97
C TYR A 65 16.40 1.55 -4.33
N ALA A 66 16.81 1.95 -3.13
CA ALA A 66 16.22 3.10 -2.44
C ALA A 66 16.69 4.42 -3.05
N THR A 67 15.82 5.41 -3.04
CA THR A 67 16.26 6.81 -3.09
C THR A 67 16.66 7.23 -1.68
N CYS A 68 17.96 7.41 -1.44
CA CYS A 68 18.49 7.77 -0.13
C CYS A 68 18.78 9.27 -0.02
N TYR A 69 18.38 9.86 1.09
CA TYR A 69 18.82 11.17 1.56
C TYR A 69 19.66 10.98 2.84
N SER A 70 20.86 11.56 2.87
CA SER A 70 21.78 11.45 3.99
C SER A 70 22.23 12.83 4.47
N ASP A 71 22.04 13.08 5.76
CA ASP A 71 22.51 14.26 6.47
C ASP A 71 23.63 13.84 7.44
N GLN A 72 24.86 14.25 7.13
CA GLN A 72 26.02 13.94 7.98
C GLN A 72 26.00 14.67 9.32
N VAL A 73 25.28 15.79 9.42
CA VAL A 73 25.15 16.59 10.65
C VAL A 73 24.04 16.00 11.52
N ASN A 74 22.96 15.52 10.91
CA ASN A 74 21.86 14.84 11.60
C ASN A 74 21.54 13.46 11.01
N PRO A 75 22.39 12.44 11.24
CA PRO A 75 22.17 11.10 10.71
C PRO A 75 20.83 10.48 11.11
N SER A 76 20.28 10.86 12.27
CA SER A 76 18.96 10.36 12.73
C SER A 76 17.80 10.70 11.77
N SER A 77 18.01 11.65 10.85
CA SER A 77 17.07 12.05 9.81
C SER A 77 17.35 11.45 8.43
N ASN A 78 18.39 10.60 8.30
CA ASN A 78 18.66 9.91 7.05
C ASN A 78 17.45 9.09 6.64
N THR A 79 17.13 9.13 5.36
CA THR A 79 15.86 8.66 4.82
C THR A 79 16.08 7.79 3.61
N ALA A 80 15.41 6.65 3.54
CA ALA A 80 15.34 5.79 2.37
C ALA A 80 13.89 5.72 1.88
N GLU A 81 13.67 5.86 0.57
CA GLU A 81 12.34 5.83 -0.03
C GLU A 81 12.27 4.86 -1.22
N TRP A 82 11.17 4.11 -1.30
CA TRP A 82 10.85 3.20 -2.39
C TRP A 82 9.44 3.42 -2.91
N ASN A 83 9.28 3.33 -4.23
CA ASN A 83 7.97 3.13 -4.84
C ASN A 83 7.73 1.63 -5.01
N VAL A 84 6.60 1.14 -4.52
CA VAL A 84 6.27 -0.28 -4.51
C VAL A 84 4.92 -0.54 -5.18
N VAL A 85 4.80 -1.65 -5.90
CA VAL A 85 3.56 -2.10 -6.53
C VAL A 85 2.98 -3.27 -5.73
N VAL A 86 1.87 -3.03 -5.04
CA VAL A 86 1.12 -4.05 -4.30
C VAL A 86 0.05 -4.63 -5.22
N SER A 87 0.14 -5.92 -5.50
CA SER A 87 -0.85 -6.66 -6.31
C SER A 87 -1.85 -7.46 -5.46
N LYS A 88 -1.42 -7.89 -4.27
CA LYS A 88 -2.16 -8.67 -3.28
C LYS A 88 -2.24 -7.87 -1.98
N PRO A 89 -3.34 -7.14 -1.72
CA PRO A 89 -3.54 -6.42 -0.48
C PRO A 89 -3.70 -7.39 0.71
N GLY A 90 -3.46 -6.89 1.91
CA GLY A 90 -3.48 -7.70 3.12
C GLY A 90 -2.71 -7.09 4.27
N THR A 91 -2.56 -7.86 5.34
CA THR A 91 -1.71 -7.48 6.48
C THR A 91 -0.31 -8.03 6.25
N PHE A 92 0.70 -7.19 6.42
CA PHE A 92 2.10 -7.53 6.29
C PHE A 92 2.80 -7.36 7.63
N LYS A 93 3.60 -8.35 8.02
CA LYS A 93 4.62 -8.17 9.04
C LYS A 93 5.78 -7.39 8.45
N VAL A 94 6.22 -6.35 9.13
CA VAL A 94 7.32 -5.50 8.72
C VAL A 94 8.57 -5.91 9.49
N TRP A 95 9.64 -6.20 8.77
CA TRP A 95 10.94 -6.59 9.32
C TRP A 95 12.03 -5.66 8.81
N LEU A 96 12.91 -5.22 9.70
CA LEU A 96 14.15 -4.54 9.37
C LEU A 96 15.25 -5.60 9.26
N SER A 97 15.90 -5.72 8.11
CA SER A 97 16.98 -6.69 7.88
C SER A 97 18.32 -5.96 7.95
N SER A 98 19.16 -6.35 8.91
CA SER A 98 20.45 -5.71 9.17
C SER A 98 21.61 -6.67 8.97
N ALA A 99 22.73 -6.15 8.47
CA ALA A 99 24.02 -6.82 8.53
C ALA A 99 24.75 -6.37 9.80
N THR A 100 25.12 -7.31 10.68
CA THR A 100 25.86 -7.02 11.92
C THR A 100 26.91 -8.09 12.23
N LYS A 101 27.96 -7.72 12.97
CA LYS A 101 28.90 -8.66 13.58
C LYS A 101 28.51 -9.03 15.01
N ASP A 102 27.62 -8.27 15.63
CA ASP A 102 27.11 -8.46 16.98
C ASP A 102 25.58 -8.63 16.93
N THR A 103 25.11 -9.85 17.14
CA THR A 103 23.68 -10.17 17.16
C THR A 103 23.04 -9.95 18.54
N THR A 104 23.80 -9.50 19.54
CA THR A 104 23.30 -9.21 20.89
C THR A 104 22.95 -7.74 21.07
N ASP A 105 23.61 -6.86 20.33
CA ASP A 105 23.35 -5.43 20.29
C ASP A 105 23.49 -4.90 18.87
N LEU A 106 22.37 -4.51 18.26
CA LEU A 106 22.35 -3.98 16.90
C LEU A 106 22.85 -2.53 16.82
N ARG A 107 23.08 -1.85 17.96
CA ARG A 107 23.64 -0.49 18.04
C ARG A 107 22.92 0.54 17.19
N TYR A 108 21.59 0.48 17.22
CA TYR A 108 20.75 1.61 16.86
C TYR A 108 20.77 2.62 18.01
N VAL A 109 21.10 3.88 17.69
CA VAL A 109 21.13 4.98 18.67
C VAL A 109 19.74 5.60 18.80
N ASN A 110 18.96 5.60 17.72
CA ASN A 110 17.60 6.12 17.69
C ASN A 110 16.62 5.06 17.21
N SER A 111 15.34 5.31 17.48
CA SER A 111 14.26 4.53 16.90
C SER A 111 14.28 4.60 15.37
N VAL A 112 13.90 3.50 14.73
CA VAL A 112 13.66 3.44 13.28
C VAL A 112 12.20 3.72 13.03
N LYS A 113 11.92 4.63 12.10
CA LYS A 113 10.56 4.99 11.69
C LYS A 113 10.30 4.51 10.28
N LEU A 114 9.10 3.97 10.06
CA LEU A 114 8.62 3.60 8.73
C LEU A 114 7.26 4.23 8.51
N SER A 115 7.09 4.92 7.39
CA SER A 115 5.81 5.48 6.96
C SER A 115 5.31 4.85 5.67
N LEU A 116 4.00 4.59 5.63
CA LEU A 116 3.25 4.16 4.46
C LEU A 116 1.89 4.85 4.50
N LEU A 117 1.65 5.77 3.58
CA LEU A 117 0.47 6.64 3.57
C LEU A 117 0.30 7.40 4.92
N ASP A 118 -0.77 7.10 5.65
CA ASP A 118 -1.14 7.62 6.96
C ASP A 118 -0.63 6.76 8.13
N LYS A 119 0.01 5.63 7.84
CA LYS A 119 0.51 4.68 8.84
C LYS A 119 1.96 4.96 9.18
N LEU A 120 2.26 4.96 10.47
CA LEU A 120 3.61 5.09 11.02
C LEU A 120 3.88 3.90 11.94
N LEU A 121 5.02 3.25 11.72
CA LEU A 121 5.62 2.35 12.68
C LEU A 121 6.89 3.00 13.23
N GLU A 122 7.17 2.78 14.52
CA GLU A 122 8.37 3.24 15.19
C GLU A 122 8.81 2.15 16.16
N VAL A 123 10.09 1.76 16.10
CA VAL A 123 10.65 0.69 16.93
C VAL A 123 12.10 0.98 17.27
N ASP A 124 12.55 0.59 18.45
CA ASP A 124 13.96 0.46 18.80
C ASP A 124 14.40 -0.95 18.36
N PRO A 125 15.21 -1.12 17.29
CA PRO A 125 15.43 -2.45 16.72
C PRO A 125 16.26 -3.37 17.63
N GLU A 126 15.71 -4.54 17.90
CA GLU A 126 16.39 -5.64 18.60
C GLU A 126 16.61 -6.84 17.65
N CYS A 127 17.50 -7.76 17.99
CA CYS A 127 17.70 -8.97 17.18
C CYS A 127 16.63 -10.03 17.51
N ASP A 128 15.47 -9.93 16.87
CA ASP A 128 14.40 -10.94 17.01
C ASP A 128 14.76 -12.27 16.34
N LYS A 129 15.53 -12.21 15.26
CA LYS A 129 15.91 -13.40 14.49
C LYS A 129 17.30 -13.25 13.87
N VAL A 130 18.14 -14.25 14.09
CA VAL A 130 19.41 -14.42 13.36
C VAL A 130 19.18 -15.36 12.17
N VAL A 131 19.53 -14.91 10.96
CA VAL A 131 19.47 -15.72 9.74
C VAL A 131 20.86 -16.25 9.43
N LEU A 132 21.06 -17.55 9.71
CA LEU A 132 22.33 -18.23 9.46
C LEU A 132 22.54 -18.48 7.96
N ASN A 133 23.78 -18.34 7.49
CA ASN A 133 24.18 -18.58 6.09
C ASN A 133 23.34 -17.80 5.06
N SER A 134 22.89 -16.59 5.41
CA SER A 134 22.24 -15.72 4.44
C SER A 134 23.21 -15.38 3.30
N LYS A 135 22.69 -15.34 2.07
CA LYS A 135 23.43 -14.87 0.89
C LYS A 135 23.38 -13.35 0.75
N ASP A 136 22.53 -12.69 1.52
CA ASP A 136 22.29 -11.25 1.49
C ASP A 136 23.42 -10.47 2.19
N VAL A 137 24.20 -11.16 3.03
CA VAL A 137 25.34 -10.60 3.76
C VAL A 137 26.57 -11.46 3.56
N SER A 138 27.73 -10.81 3.44
CA SER A 138 29.02 -11.52 3.31
C SER A 138 29.68 -11.68 4.67
N LEU A 139 30.47 -12.75 4.84
CA LEU A 139 31.29 -12.91 6.05
C LEU A 139 32.21 -11.69 6.25
N PRO A 140 32.39 -11.21 7.50
CA PRO A 140 32.03 -11.85 8.77
C PRO A 140 30.65 -11.44 9.32
N TYR A 141 29.77 -10.84 8.51
CA TYR A 141 28.47 -10.37 8.98
C TYR A 141 27.44 -11.50 9.08
N PHE A 142 26.54 -11.35 10.06
CA PHE A 142 25.29 -12.08 10.20
C PHE A 142 24.13 -11.20 9.77
N ARG A 143 23.09 -11.82 9.20
CA ARG A 143 21.82 -11.15 8.99
C ARG A 143 20.99 -11.24 10.27
N ALA A 144 20.62 -10.09 10.81
CA ALA A 144 19.76 -9.94 11.97
C ALA A 144 18.49 -9.22 11.55
N ASP A 145 17.34 -9.88 11.73
CA ASP A 145 16.03 -9.31 11.43
C ASP A 145 15.38 -8.81 12.73
N SER A 146 14.89 -7.57 12.72
CA SER A 146 14.11 -6.94 13.79
C SER A 146 12.66 -6.79 13.37
N TYR A 147 11.72 -7.19 14.22
CA TYR A 147 10.29 -7.06 13.97
C TYR A 147 9.83 -5.65 14.32
N MET A 148 9.28 -4.94 13.33
CA MET A 148 8.85 -3.55 13.50
C MET A 148 7.35 -3.41 13.79
N GLY A 149 6.56 -4.44 13.44
CA GLY A 149 5.11 -4.40 13.60
C GLY A 149 4.39 -4.95 12.36
N SER A 150 3.13 -4.57 12.21
CA SER A 150 2.32 -4.98 11.07
C SER A 150 1.54 -3.83 10.46
N ILE A 151 1.42 -3.82 9.13
CA ILE A 151 0.67 -2.82 8.37
C ILE A 151 -0.36 -3.53 7.50
N TYR A 152 -1.60 -3.02 7.49
CA TYR A 152 -2.63 -3.44 6.55
C TYR A 152 -2.64 -2.52 5.33
N ILE A 153 -2.58 -3.10 4.13
CA ILE A 153 -2.79 -2.40 2.86
C ILE A 153 -4.11 -2.89 2.29
N SER A 154 -5.06 -1.97 2.09
CA SER A 154 -6.45 -2.31 1.79
C SER A 154 -6.71 -2.67 0.33
N GLU A 155 -5.94 -2.10 -0.60
CA GLU A 155 -6.20 -2.20 -2.03
C GLU A 155 -4.89 -2.47 -2.79
N PRO A 156 -4.93 -3.10 -3.98
CA PRO A 156 -3.80 -3.11 -4.88
C PRO A 156 -3.49 -1.68 -5.36
N GLY A 157 -2.23 -1.37 -5.61
CA GLY A 157 -1.84 -0.04 -6.05
C GLY A 157 -0.34 0.22 -5.97
N VAL A 158 0.05 1.45 -6.30
CA VAL A 158 1.42 1.95 -6.13
C VAL A 158 1.48 2.75 -4.83
N TYR A 159 2.47 2.46 -4.00
CA TYR A 159 2.68 3.10 -2.70
C TYR A 159 4.12 3.62 -2.59
N SER A 160 4.30 4.75 -1.91
CA SER A 160 5.62 5.15 -1.42
C SER A 160 5.80 4.65 0.02
N ILE A 161 6.93 4.01 0.28
CA ILE A 161 7.35 3.57 1.61
C ILE A 161 8.63 4.30 1.94
N GLN A 162 8.66 4.91 3.12
CA GLN A 162 9.82 5.65 3.61
C GLN A 162 10.28 5.09 4.95
N VAL A 163 11.60 5.02 5.12
CA VAL A 163 12.26 4.63 6.36
C VAL A 163 13.22 5.73 6.80
N ILE A 164 13.22 6.07 8.08
CA ILE A 164 14.11 7.07 8.68
C ILE A 164 14.93 6.41 9.79
N SER A 165 16.27 6.51 9.70
CA SER A 165 17.21 5.96 10.68
C SER A 165 18.64 6.42 10.42
N GLU A 166 19.47 6.55 11.47
CA GLU A 166 20.92 6.75 11.31
C GLU A 166 21.65 5.60 10.60
N LYS A 167 21.01 4.44 10.46
CA LYS A 167 21.54 3.29 9.72
C LYS A 167 21.17 3.29 8.24
N VAL A 168 20.41 4.28 7.77
CA VAL A 168 20.24 4.51 6.33
C VAL A 168 21.55 5.09 5.77
N LEU A 169 22.20 4.32 4.91
CA LEU A 169 23.47 4.63 4.29
C LEU A 169 23.30 4.87 2.80
N SER A 170 24.22 5.65 2.20
CA SER A 170 24.32 5.75 0.74
C SER A 170 24.77 4.41 0.14
N LYS A 171 24.54 4.22 -1.16
CA LYS A 171 24.95 2.99 -1.88
C LYS A 171 26.46 2.75 -1.78
N GLU A 172 27.26 3.80 -1.80
CA GLU A 172 28.71 3.72 -1.67
C GLU A 172 29.11 3.27 -0.26
N ALA A 173 28.46 3.83 0.77
CA ALA A 173 28.73 3.49 2.16
C ALA A 173 28.29 2.07 2.52
N LEU A 174 27.15 1.62 1.98
CA LEU A 174 26.65 0.24 2.13
C LEU A 174 27.69 -0.78 1.65
N ASN A 175 28.28 -0.52 0.47
CA ASN A 175 29.27 -1.38 -0.18
C ASN A 175 30.71 -1.17 0.34
N SER A 176 30.94 -0.16 1.16
CA SER A 176 32.26 0.09 1.73
C SER A 176 32.56 -0.90 2.86
N ASN A 177 33.74 -1.51 2.81
CA ASN A 177 34.31 -2.32 3.90
C ASN A 177 34.89 -1.45 5.02
N THR A 178 34.67 -0.13 4.97
CA THR A 178 35.17 0.85 5.94
C THR A 178 34.31 0.83 7.20
N SER A 179 34.15 -0.34 7.80
CA SER A 179 33.34 -0.57 8.98
C SER A 179 34.25 -0.73 10.20
N GLY A 180 33.92 -0.06 11.30
CA GLY A 180 34.51 -0.38 12.60
C GLY A 180 34.22 -1.85 13.02
N PRO A 181 34.80 -2.28 14.15
CA PRO A 181 34.60 -3.63 14.66
C PRO A 181 33.12 -3.99 14.94
N ASP A 182 32.24 -2.99 15.16
CA ASP A 182 30.87 -3.16 15.65
C ASP A 182 29.80 -2.52 14.71
N ASP A 183 30.01 -2.60 13.41
CA ASP A 183 29.18 -1.85 12.45
C ASP A 183 27.92 -2.64 12.05
N THR A 184 26.77 -2.28 12.61
CA THR A 184 25.47 -2.71 12.08
C THR A 184 25.01 -1.78 10.97
N LYS A 185 24.58 -2.35 9.85
CA LYS A 185 24.01 -1.64 8.69
C LYS A 185 22.59 -2.10 8.41
N LEU A 186 21.66 -1.18 8.15
CA LEU A 186 20.33 -1.52 7.65
C LEU A 186 20.43 -1.85 6.15
N MET A 187 20.10 -3.08 5.78
CA MET A 187 20.26 -3.58 4.41
C MET A 187 18.96 -3.54 3.63
N SER A 188 17.84 -3.86 4.27
CA SER A 188 16.54 -3.87 3.63
C SER A 188 15.38 -3.80 4.63
N VAL A 189 14.20 -3.52 4.11
CA VAL A 189 12.93 -3.69 4.83
C VAL A 189 12.09 -4.74 4.10
N ILE A 190 11.53 -5.67 4.86
CA ILE A 190 10.75 -6.79 4.30
C ILE A 190 9.31 -6.69 4.82
N LEU A 191 8.36 -6.58 3.91
CA LEU A 191 6.93 -6.72 4.22
C LEU A 191 6.51 -8.13 3.85
N ALA A 192 6.46 -9.02 4.83
CA ALA A 192 6.06 -10.40 4.66
C ALA A 192 4.55 -10.55 4.87
N PRO A 193 3.78 -11.08 3.89
CA PRO A 193 2.35 -11.23 4.03
C PRO A 193 2.01 -12.17 5.19
N MET A 194 1.07 -11.78 6.03
CA MET A 194 0.46 -12.70 6.97
C MET A 194 -0.47 -13.61 6.18
N THR A 195 -0.16 -14.91 6.14
CA THR A 195 -1.07 -15.91 5.58
C THR A 195 -2.43 -15.79 6.25
N ARG A 196 -3.48 -15.68 5.44
CA ARG A 196 -4.86 -15.94 5.86
C ARG A 196 -5.20 -17.40 5.61
#